data_AF-A0A441I2W7-F1
#
_entry.id   AF-A0A441I2W7-F1
#
_cell.length_a   1.000
_cell.length_b   1.000
_cell.length_c   1.000
_cell.angle_alpha   90.00
_cell.angle_beta   90.00
_cell.angle_gamma   90.00
#
_symmetry.space_group_name_H-M   'P 1'
#
loop_
_entity.id
_entity.type
_entity.pdbx_description
1 polymer ?
#
loop_
_entity_poly.entity_id
_entity_poly.type
_entity_poly.pdbx_seq_one_letter_code
_entity_poly.pdbx_strand_id
1 'polypeptide(L)'
;MKLLAAVSIAALMGGTPGRAEEVRQVLPGGQAPAQPADLARGKAPDESEIQRFCSNIADAARDRRYALQAEELKQLQAGIDERMKALETKRSEYEQWLKRREVFLARAEESVVKIYAGMKPDAAAERLAMVNAELAAAILMKLDARKAGIILNEMDQKAAATLTGIMASAARRVDPS
;
A
#
# COMPACT_ATOMS: atom_id res chain seq x y z
N MET A 1 -12.68 -47.24 3.00
CA MET A 1 -13.85 -47.94 2.40
C MET A 1 -14.86 -48.19 3.52
N LYS A 2 -16.14 -47.92 3.25
CA LYS A 2 -17.30 -47.77 4.18
C LYS A 2 -17.51 -46.32 4.66
N LEU A 3 -18.66 -45.67 4.50
CA LEU A 3 -19.96 -46.01 3.90
C LEU A 3 -20.69 -44.67 3.65
N LEU A 4 -21.42 -44.55 2.55
CA LEU A 4 -22.34 -43.42 2.27
C LEU A 4 -23.52 -43.41 3.25
N ALA A 5 -23.99 -42.21 3.62
CA ALA A 5 -25.37 -41.99 4.02
C ALA A 5 -25.83 -40.61 3.53
N ALA A 6 -26.71 -40.63 2.53
CA ALA A 6 -27.51 -39.49 2.08
C ALA A 6 -28.73 -39.35 3.00
N VAL A 7 -29.07 -38.14 3.40
CA VAL A 7 -30.44 -37.78 3.81
C VAL A 7 -30.76 -36.40 3.24
N SER A 8 -31.59 -36.41 2.19
CA SER A 8 -32.34 -35.26 1.71
C SER A 8 -33.54 -35.04 2.64
N ILE A 9 -33.71 -33.83 3.16
CA ILE A 9 -35.00 -33.35 3.67
C ILE A 9 -35.33 -32.07 2.92
N ALA A 10 -36.35 -32.19 2.06
CA ALA A 10 -37.04 -31.09 1.43
C ALA A 10 -38.20 -30.62 2.32
N ALA A 11 -38.60 -29.37 2.06
CA ALA A 11 -39.83 -28.67 2.49
C ALA A 11 -39.82 -28.01 3.87
N LEU A 12 -39.91 -26.67 3.87
CA LEU A 12 -41.21 -26.00 3.93
C LEU A 12 -41.06 -24.50 3.65
N MET A 13 -41.99 -23.99 2.86
CA MET A 13 -42.18 -22.58 2.57
C MET A 13 -42.54 -21.80 3.83
N GLY A 14 -42.02 -20.57 3.93
CA GLY A 14 -42.33 -19.64 5.00
C GLY A 14 -41.75 -18.26 4.72
N GLY A 15 -42.10 -17.68 3.56
CA GLY A 15 -41.82 -16.28 3.28
C GLY A 15 -42.64 -15.40 4.20
N THR A 16 -42.00 -14.82 5.22
CA THR A 16 -42.54 -13.67 5.95
C THR A 16 -41.90 -12.42 5.36
N PRO A 17 -42.67 -11.46 4.80
CA PRO A 17 -42.09 -10.17 4.45
C PRO A 17 -41.87 -9.42 5.76
N GLY A 18 -40.61 -9.43 6.21
CA GLY A 18 -40.11 -8.55 7.25
C GLY A 18 -40.45 -7.10 6.89
N ARG A 19 -41.34 -6.54 7.69
CA ARG A 19 -41.76 -5.13 7.72
C ARG A 19 -40.50 -4.25 7.66
N ALA A 20 -40.33 -3.52 6.57
CA ALA A 20 -39.34 -2.47 6.47
C ALA A 20 -39.57 -1.48 7.63
N GLU A 21 -38.55 -1.34 8.47
CA GLU A 21 -38.51 -0.36 9.54
C GLU A 21 -38.35 1.02 8.90
N GLU A 22 -39.48 1.64 8.58
CA GLU A 22 -39.55 3.02 8.09
C GLU A 22 -39.07 3.93 9.23
N VAL A 23 -37.80 4.33 9.17
CA VAL A 23 -37.20 5.31 10.08
C VAL A 23 -37.92 6.64 9.88
N ARG A 24 -38.99 6.86 10.67
CA ARG A 24 -39.71 8.12 10.73
C ARG A 24 -38.83 9.15 11.42
N GLN A 25 -38.27 10.05 10.62
CA GLN A 25 -37.68 11.28 11.13
C GLN A 25 -38.81 12.18 11.66
N VAL A 26 -39.10 12.06 12.96
CA VAL A 26 -40.08 12.91 13.64
C VAL A 26 -39.45 14.30 13.81
N LEU A 27 -39.93 15.27 13.02
CA LEU A 27 -39.69 16.68 13.33
C LEU A 27 -40.36 17.00 14.68
N PRO A 28 -39.66 17.58 15.67
CA PRO A 28 -40.32 18.09 16.87
C PRO A 28 -41.32 19.19 16.45
N GLY A 29 -42.62 18.91 16.61
CA GLY A 29 -43.71 19.79 16.19
C GLY A 29 -44.48 19.35 14.93
N GLY A 30 -44.14 18.22 14.31
CA GLY A 30 -44.92 17.67 13.20
C GLY A 30 -46.26 17.11 13.67
N GLN A 31 -47.37 17.60 13.10
CA GLN A 31 -48.71 17.04 13.34
C GLN A 31 -48.75 15.55 12.97
N ALA A 32 -49.47 14.74 13.75
CA ALA A 32 -49.66 13.32 13.47
C ALA A 32 -50.23 13.13 12.04
N PRO A 33 -49.81 12.09 11.31
CA PRO A 33 -50.29 11.85 9.95
C PRO A 33 -51.82 11.73 9.97
N ALA A 34 -52.50 12.64 9.25
CA ALA A 34 -53.94 12.66 9.15
C ALA A 34 -54.47 11.34 8.56
N GLN A 35 -55.64 10.88 9.03
CA GLN A 35 -56.26 9.66 8.53
C GLN A 35 -56.63 9.85 7.04
N PRO A 36 -56.53 8.81 6.18
CA PRO A 36 -56.73 8.94 4.73
C PRO A 36 -58.07 9.58 4.33
N ALA A 37 -59.09 9.46 5.18
CA ALA A 37 -60.42 10.03 4.96
C ALA A 37 -60.47 11.57 5.10
N ASP A 38 -59.56 12.18 5.87
CA ASP A 38 -59.51 13.63 6.07
C ASP A 38 -58.79 14.36 4.92
N LEU A 39 -57.92 13.65 4.18
CA LEU A 39 -57.22 14.19 3.01
C LEU A 39 -58.15 14.44 1.81
N ALA A 40 -59.31 13.79 1.77
CA ALA A 40 -60.29 13.91 0.68
C ALA A 40 -61.29 15.07 0.86
N ARG A 41 -61.27 15.79 2.00
CA ARG A 41 -62.27 16.81 2.35
C ARG A 41 -61.74 18.25 2.29
N GLY A 42 -60.45 18.46 1.99
CA GLY A 42 -59.85 19.78 1.85
C GLY A 42 -59.92 20.32 0.42
N LYS A 43 -60.18 21.63 0.26
CA LYS A 43 -59.96 22.33 -1.02
C LYS A 43 -58.47 22.23 -1.39
N ALA A 44 -58.15 21.90 -2.64
CA ALA A 44 -56.77 21.89 -3.09
C ALA A 44 -56.13 23.26 -2.80
N PRO A 45 -54.93 23.30 -2.20
CA PRO A 45 -54.28 24.57 -1.85
C PRO A 45 -54.11 25.42 -3.11
N ASP A 46 -54.40 26.71 -2.97
CA ASP A 46 -54.23 27.66 -4.07
C ASP A 46 -52.74 27.90 -4.34
N GLU A 47 -52.39 28.27 -5.58
CA GLU A 47 -51.00 28.47 -6.01
C GLU A 47 -50.27 29.50 -5.12
N SER A 48 -51.00 30.52 -4.64
CA SER A 48 -50.47 31.54 -3.75
C SER A 48 -50.15 31.06 -2.32
N GLU A 49 -50.82 30.01 -1.84
CA GLU A 49 -50.56 29.38 -0.54
C GLU A 49 -49.36 28.44 -0.63
N ILE A 50 -49.25 27.70 -1.74
CA ILE A 50 -48.10 26.84 -2.04
C ILE A 50 -46.82 27.69 -2.11
N GLN A 51 -46.87 28.83 -2.80
CA GLN A 51 -45.70 29.70 -2.96
C GLN A 51 -45.20 30.25 -1.61
N ARG A 52 -46.10 30.68 -0.72
CA ARG A 52 -45.74 31.15 0.64
C ARG A 52 -45.17 30.04 1.51
N PHE A 53 -45.72 28.83 1.41
CA PHE A 53 -45.20 27.68 2.14
C PHE A 53 -43.79 27.32 1.65
N CYS A 54 -43.60 27.24 0.33
CA CYS A 54 -42.29 26.95 -0.26
C CYS A 54 -41.26 28.03 0.08
N SER A 55 -41.61 29.32 0.03
CA SER A 55 -40.68 30.41 0.37
C SER A 55 -40.23 30.38 1.82
N ASN A 56 -41.13 30.03 2.76
CA ASN A 56 -40.81 30.01 4.19
C ASN A 56 -39.89 28.83 4.59
N ILE A 57 -39.85 27.76 3.79
CA ILE A 57 -39.09 26.53 4.10
C ILE A 57 -37.83 26.40 3.24
N ALA A 58 -37.76 27.08 2.09
CA ALA A 58 -36.67 26.93 1.12
C ALA A 58 -35.28 27.17 1.73
N ASP A 59 -35.11 28.24 2.52
CA ASP A 59 -33.82 28.60 3.11
C ASP A 59 -33.42 27.63 4.23
N ALA A 60 -34.34 27.32 5.16
CA ALA A 60 -34.08 26.34 6.22
C ALA A 60 -33.75 24.94 5.65
N ALA A 61 -34.40 24.54 4.55
CA ALA A 61 -34.10 23.28 3.87
C ALA A 61 -32.75 23.33 3.13
N ARG A 62 -32.32 24.49 2.63
CA ARG A 62 -31.00 24.68 2.00
C ARG A 62 -29.89 24.62 3.06
N ASP A 63 -30.07 25.33 4.18
CA ASP A 63 -29.09 25.35 5.27
C ASP A 63 -28.92 23.97 5.90
N ARG A 64 -30.02 23.22 6.07
CA ARG A 64 -29.97 21.82 6.52
C ARG A 64 -29.14 20.95 5.56
N ARG A 65 -29.31 21.13 4.25
CA ARG A 65 -28.53 20.40 3.23
C ARG A 65 -27.06 20.75 3.29
N TYR A 66 -26.71 22.03 3.39
CA TYR A 66 -25.30 22.44 3.52
C TYR A 66 -24.67 21.95 4.82
N ALA A 67 -25.40 21.96 5.93
CA ALA A 67 -24.91 21.41 7.19
C ALA A 67 -24.60 19.92 7.08
N LEU A 68 -25.47 19.14 6.43
CA LEU A 68 -25.24 17.71 6.19
C LEU A 68 -24.02 17.48 5.28
N GLN A 69 -23.93 18.20 4.16
CA GLN A 69 -22.78 18.09 3.24
C GLN A 69 -21.46 18.48 3.92
N ALA A 70 -21.47 19.52 4.76
CA ALA A 70 -20.29 19.93 5.50
C ALA A 70 -19.85 18.86 6.51
N GLU A 71 -20.79 18.23 7.21
CA GLU A 71 -20.49 17.11 8.11
C GLU A 71 -19.96 15.88 7.34
N GLU A 72 -20.56 15.52 6.21
CA GLU A 72 -20.07 14.44 5.35
C GLU A 72 -18.64 14.71 4.86
N LEU A 73 -18.35 15.93 4.38
CA LEU A 73 -17.00 16.32 3.94
C LEU A 73 -15.99 16.25 5.09
N LYS A 74 -16.35 16.68 6.31
CA LYS A 74 -15.48 16.55 7.48
C LYS A 74 -15.19 15.09 7.81
N GLN A 75 -16.19 14.22 7.74
CA GLN A 75 -16.02 12.79 8.00
C GLN A 75 -15.11 12.14 6.94
N LEU A 76 -15.30 12.48 5.66
CA LEU A 76 -14.43 12.00 4.59
C LEU A 76 -12.99 12.50 4.76
N GLN A 77 -12.81 13.79 5.08
CA GLN A 77 -11.50 14.38 5.34
C GLN A 77 -10.80 13.67 6.50
N ALA A 78 -11.50 13.44 7.62
CA ALA A 78 -10.97 12.71 8.76
C ALA A 78 -10.53 11.28 8.39
N GLY A 79 -11.33 10.57 7.59
CA GLY A 79 -10.99 9.22 7.11
C GLY A 79 -9.78 9.21 6.17
N ILE A 80 -9.62 10.23 5.32
CA ILE A 80 -8.44 10.40 4.47
C ILE A 80 -7.20 10.67 5.34
N ASP A 81 -7.29 11.59 6.30
CA ASP A 81 -6.17 11.95 7.17
C ASP A 81 -5.72 10.77 8.02
N GLU A 82 -6.64 9.94 8.51
CA GLU A 82 -6.34 8.70 9.22
C GLU A 82 -5.57 7.71 8.33
N ARG A 83 -6.04 7.49 7.10
CA ARG A 83 -5.37 6.61 6.13
C ARG A 83 -3.99 7.13 5.74
N MET A 84 -3.85 8.44 5.53
CA MET A 84 -2.55 9.05 5.24
C MET A 84 -1.57 8.85 6.41
N LYS A 85 -2.00 9.05 7.66
CA LYS A 85 -1.16 8.79 8.83
C LYS A 85 -0.73 7.34 8.93
N ALA A 86 -1.64 6.40 8.66
CA ALA A 86 -1.33 4.97 8.67
C ALA A 86 -0.29 4.61 7.59
N LEU A 87 -0.45 5.13 6.37
CA LEU A 87 0.50 4.94 5.27
C LEU A 87 1.88 5.54 5.58
N GLU A 88 1.92 6.76 6.10
CA GLU A 88 3.19 7.42 6.42
C GLU A 88 3.92 6.70 7.56
N THR A 89 3.18 6.18 8.55
CA THR A 89 3.75 5.34 9.59
C THR A 89 4.41 4.09 8.99
N LYS A 90 3.70 3.36 8.12
CA LYS A 90 4.23 2.16 7.46
C LYS A 90 5.41 2.47 6.55
N ARG A 91 5.37 3.59 5.84
CA ARG A 91 6.49 4.07 5.03
C ARG A 91 7.72 4.34 5.90
N SER A 92 7.57 5.09 6.98
CA SER A 92 8.68 5.43 7.87
C SER A 92 9.29 4.20 8.54
N GLU A 93 8.46 3.23 8.95
CA GLU A 93 8.92 1.93 9.45
C GLU A 93 9.75 1.21 8.38
N TYR A 94 9.25 1.16 7.16
CA TYR A 94 9.92 0.48 6.04
C TYR A 94 11.25 1.14 5.70
N GLU A 95 11.30 2.47 5.59
CA GLU A 95 12.52 3.23 5.34
C GLU A 95 13.57 2.99 6.45
N GLN A 96 13.14 2.92 7.71
CA GLN A 96 14.05 2.59 8.81
C GLN A 96 14.61 1.17 8.71
N TRP A 97 13.78 0.18 8.36
CA TRP A 97 14.22 -1.19 8.13
C TRP A 97 15.19 -1.29 6.94
N LEU A 98 14.88 -0.59 5.85
CA LEU A 98 15.73 -0.53 4.66
C LEU A 98 17.09 0.06 5.01
N LYS A 99 17.12 1.18 5.72
CA LYS A 99 18.37 1.81 6.16
C LYS A 99 19.19 0.89 7.07
N ARG A 100 18.56 0.17 8.00
CA ARG A 100 19.26 -0.83 8.83
C ARG A 100 19.86 -1.94 7.98
N ARG A 101 19.12 -2.44 6.99
CA ARG A 101 19.59 -3.47 6.06
C ARG A 101 20.76 -2.96 5.22
N GLU A 102 20.67 -1.75 4.68
CA GLU A 102 21.75 -1.13 3.89
C GLU A 102 23.02 -0.94 4.71
N VAL A 103 22.91 -0.44 5.95
CA VAL A 103 24.06 -0.28 6.85
C VAL A 103 24.70 -1.65 7.17
N PHE A 104 23.88 -2.68 7.40
CA PHE A 104 24.39 -4.03 7.63
C PHE A 104 25.12 -4.60 6.40
N LEU A 105 24.52 -4.46 5.21
CA LEU A 105 25.13 -4.90 3.96
C LEU A 105 26.44 -4.16 3.68
N ALA A 106 26.46 -2.83 3.81
CA ALA A 106 27.66 -2.02 3.63
C ALA A 106 28.78 -2.46 4.58
N ARG A 107 28.45 -2.73 5.84
CA ARG A 107 29.43 -3.21 6.84
C ARG A 107 29.96 -4.61 6.52
N ALA A 108 29.08 -5.51 6.07
CA ALA A 108 29.48 -6.86 5.68
C ALA A 108 30.41 -6.83 4.46
N GLU A 109 30.06 -6.04 3.44
CA GLU A 109 30.89 -5.82 2.26
C GLU A 109 32.23 -5.19 2.61
N GLU A 110 32.24 -4.14 3.43
CA GLU A 110 33.47 -3.47 3.89
C GLU A 110 34.37 -4.45 4.66
N SER A 111 33.80 -5.33 5.48
CA SER A 111 34.56 -6.35 6.21
C SER A 111 35.27 -7.31 5.24
N VAL A 112 34.58 -7.80 4.21
CA VAL A 112 35.18 -8.71 3.22
C VAL A 112 36.28 -8.00 2.44
N VAL A 113 36.04 -6.78 1.98
CA VAL A 113 37.06 -5.97 1.27
C VAL A 113 38.28 -5.73 2.15
N LYS A 114 38.10 -5.41 3.44
CA LYS A 114 39.20 -5.23 4.40
C LYS A 114 40.03 -6.50 4.61
N ILE A 115 39.40 -7.67 4.65
CA ILE A 115 40.10 -8.95 4.77
C ILE A 115 41.06 -9.13 3.60
N TYR A 116 40.58 -8.97 2.36
CA TYR A 116 41.42 -9.10 1.17
C TYR A 116 42.44 -7.96 1.04
N ALA A 117 42.11 -6.75 1.48
CA ALA A 117 43.06 -5.63 1.51
C ALA A 117 44.25 -5.89 2.46
N GLY A 118 44.02 -6.56 3.60
CA GLY A 118 45.08 -6.91 4.56
C GLY A 118 45.79 -8.22 4.25
N MET A 119 45.26 -9.03 3.34
CA MET A 119 45.82 -10.32 2.94
C MET A 119 47.08 -10.12 2.07
N LYS A 120 48.01 -11.07 2.12
CA LYS A 120 49.13 -11.08 1.18
C LYS A 120 48.59 -11.29 -0.26
N PRO A 121 49.13 -10.60 -1.28
CA PRO A 121 48.54 -10.64 -2.62
C PRO A 121 48.52 -12.02 -3.28
N ASP A 122 49.55 -12.83 -3.05
CA ASP A 122 49.67 -14.22 -3.50
C ASP A 122 48.55 -15.11 -2.91
N ALA A 123 48.35 -15.02 -1.59
CA ALA A 123 47.28 -15.74 -0.93
C ALA A 123 45.89 -15.25 -1.36
N ALA A 124 45.71 -13.94 -1.56
CA ALA A 124 44.46 -13.39 -2.05
C ALA A 124 44.14 -13.88 -3.46
N ALA A 125 45.14 -13.91 -4.35
CA ALA A 125 45.02 -14.42 -5.71
C ALA A 125 44.56 -15.89 -5.73
N GLU A 126 45.21 -16.76 -4.98
CA GLU A 126 44.82 -18.19 -4.88
C GLU A 126 43.39 -18.36 -4.37
N ARG A 127 42.99 -17.59 -3.36
CA ARG A 127 41.64 -17.71 -2.76
C ARG A 127 40.57 -17.16 -3.69
N LEU A 128 40.81 -16.01 -4.32
CA LEU A 128 39.85 -15.40 -5.25
C LEU A 128 39.68 -16.23 -6.52
N ALA A 129 40.72 -16.95 -6.96
CA ALA A 129 40.64 -17.86 -8.10
C ALA A 129 39.69 -19.06 -7.87
N MET A 130 39.46 -19.45 -6.61
CA MET A 130 38.56 -20.56 -6.24
C MET A 130 37.13 -20.11 -5.91
N VAL A 131 36.90 -18.81 -5.76
CA VAL A 131 35.57 -18.24 -5.48
C VAL A 131 34.82 -18.03 -6.81
N ASN A 132 33.50 -17.87 -6.74
CA ASN A 132 32.71 -17.46 -7.91
C ASN A 132 33.30 -16.20 -8.56
N ALA A 133 33.46 -16.24 -9.89
CA ALA A 133 34.16 -15.21 -10.65
C ALA A 133 33.48 -13.83 -10.57
N GLU A 134 32.15 -13.76 -10.50
CA GLU A 134 31.43 -12.48 -10.36
C GLU A 134 31.67 -11.86 -8.99
N LEU A 135 31.67 -12.69 -7.94
CA LEU A 135 31.95 -12.23 -6.58
C LEU A 135 33.41 -11.77 -6.44
N ALA A 136 34.36 -12.53 -6.99
CA ALA A 136 35.77 -12.16 -6.97
C ALA A 136 36.01 -10.84 -7.73
N ALA A 137 35.39 -10.66 -8.89
CA ALA A 137 35.42 -9.40 -9.64
C ALA A 137 34.84 -8.24 -8.83
N ALA A 138 33.69 -8.43 -8.17
CA ALA A 138 33.06 -7.41 -7.33
C ALA A 138 33.94 -6.99 -6.14
N ILE A 139 34.64 -7.94 -5.51
CA ILE A 139 35.60 -7.66 -4.44
C ILE A 139 36.79 -6.86 -4.97
N LEU A 140 37.38 -7.28 -6.10
CA LEU A 140 38.50 -6.58 -6.73
C LEU A 140 38.13 -5.15 -7.15
N MET A 141 36.91 -4.92 -7.63
CA MET A 141 36.42 -3.58 -7.99
C MET A 141 36.27 -2.64 -6.78
N LYS A 142 36.05 -3.19 -5.58
CA LYS A 142 35.95 -2.41 -4.34
C LYS A 142 37.29 -2.20 -3.63
N LEU A 143 38.33 -2.94 -4.01
CA LEU A 143 39.68 -2.72 -3.50
C LEU A 143 40.33 -1.47 -4.13
N ASP A 144 41.38 -0.95 -3.49
CA ASP A 144 42.17 0.09 -4.14
C ASP A 144 42.84 -0.46 -5.41
N ALA A 145 42.91 0.38 -6.45
CA ALA A 145 43.38 -0.06 -7.77
C ALA A 145 44.80 -0.64 -7.74
N ARG A 146 45.67 -0.18 -6.82
CA ARG A 146 47.03 -0.69 -6.70
C ARG A 146 47.02 -2.11 -6.10
N LYS A 147 46.28 -2.35 -5.01
CA LYS A 147 46.16 -3.70 -4.43
C LYS A 147 45.47 -4.67 -5.39
N ALA A 148 44.38 -4.26 -6.03
CA ALA A 148 43.70 -5.08 -7.02
C ALA A 148 44.65 -5.45 -8.18
N GLY A 149 45.45 -4.50 -8.67
CA GLY A 149 46.46 -4.75 -9.71
C GLY A 149 47.56 -5.72 -9.26
N ILE A 150 48.07 -5.60 -8.04
CA ILE A 150 49.07 -6.54 -7.51
C ILE A 150 48.46 -7.93 -7.36
N ILE A 151 47.24 -8.07 -6.83
CA ILE A 151 46.56 -9.37 -6.71
C ILE A 151 46.36 -10.00 -8.09
N LEU A 152 45.91 -9.24 -9.09
CA LEU A 152 45.75 -9.73 -10.46
C LEU A 152 47.06 -10.21 -11.09
N ASN A 153 48.20 -9.58 -10.75
CA ASN A 153 49.52 -10.03 -11.23
C ASN A 153 49.97 -11.36 -10.60
N GLU A 154 49.53 -11.66 -9.38
CA GLU A 154 49.83 -12.93 -8.70
C GLU A 154 48.88 -14.06 -9.12
N MET A 155 47.78 -13.75 -9.83
CA MET A 155 46.84 -14.75 -10.34
C MET A 155 47.36 -15.45 -11.60
N ASP A 156 46.82 -16.63 -11.91
CA ASP A 156 47.02 -17.24 -13.21
C ASP A 156 46.40 -16.39 -14.33
N GLN A 157 47.00 -16.44 -15.52
CA GLN A 157 46.61 -15.60 -16.65
C GLN A 157 45.14 -15.78 -17.04
N LYS A 158 44.59 -17.00 -16.92
CA LYS A 158 43.22 -17.29 -17.32
C LYS A 158 42.22 -16.73 -16.31
N ALA A 159 42.46 -16.89 -15.01
CA ALA A 159 41.61 -16.30 -13.97
C ALA A 159 41.67 -14.77 -14.02
N ALA A 160 42.87 -14.18 -14.13
CA ALA A 160 43.03 -12.73 -14.24
C ALA A 160 42.27 -12.15 -15.44
N ALA A 161 42.37 -12.80 -16.61
CA ALA A 161 41.63 -12.40 -17.82
C ALA A 161 40.10 -12.53 -17.63
N THR A 162 39.65 -13.60 -16.98
CA THR A 162 38.22 -13.83 -16.71
C THR A 162 37.66 -12.74 -15.79
N LEU A 163 38.32 -12.48 -14.67
CA LEU A 163 37.88 -11.45 -13.71
C LEU A 163 37.90 -10.06 -14.35
N THR A 164 38.97 -9.71 -15.07
CA THR A 164 39.07 -8.42 -15.78
C THR A 164 37.97 -8.28 -16.83
N GLY A 165 37.60 -9.35 -17.53
CA GLY A 165 36.49 -9.36 -18.48
C GLY A 165 35.14 -9.06 -17.83
N ILE A 166 34.88 -9.63 -16.65
CA ILE A 166 33.67 -9.37 -15.86
C ILE A 166 33.68 -7.92 -15.32
N MET A 167 34.82 -7.44 -14.82
CA MET A 167 34.93 -6.06 -14.34
C MET A 167 34.68 -5.04 -15.48
N ALA A 168 35.21 -5.32 -16.67
CA ALA A 168 34.99 -4.49 -17.85
C ALA A 168 33.56 -4.55 -18.37
N SER A 169 32.89 -5.71 -18.28
CA SER A 169 31.47 -5.83 -18.66
C SER A 169 30.56 -5.11 -17.67
N ALA A 170 30.83 -5.21 -16.36
CA ALA A 170 30.08 -4.50 -15.32
C ALA A 170 30.25 -2.97 -15.42
N ALA A 171 31.40 -2.48 -15.91
CA ALA A 171 31.63 -1.07 -16.17
C ALA A 171 30.91 -0.55 -17.43
N ARG A 172 30.46 -1.43 -18.33
CA ARG A 172 29.67 -1.02 -19.50
C ARG A 172 28.25 -0.66 -19.04
N ARG A 173 27.92 0.63 -19.12
CA ARG A 173 26.55 1.14 -19.03
C ARG A 173 25.78 0.79 -20.31
N VAL A 174 25.55 -0.49 -20.57
CA VAL A 174 24.60 -0.90 -21.61
C VAL A 174 23.37 -1.40 -20.88
N ASP A 175 22.32 -0.56 -20.87
CA ASP A 175 20.97 -1.02 -20.53
C ASP A 175 20.66 -2.20 -21.48
N PRO A 176 20.27 -3.38 -20.97
CA PRO A 176 19.74 -4.43 -21.82
C PRO A 176 18.39 -3.94 -22.37
N SER A 177 18.41 -3.42 -23.60
CA SER A 177 17.22 -3.21 -24.43
C SER A 177 16.66 -4.55 -24.91
#